data_AF-A0A1G7KM85-F1
#
_entry.id   AF-A0A1G7KM85-F1
#
_cell.length_a   1.000
_cell.length_b   1.000
_cell.length_c   1.000
_cell.angle_alpha   90.00
_cell.angle_beta   90.00
_cell.angle_gamma   90.00
#
_symmetry.space_group_name_H-M   'P 1'
#
loop_
_entity.id
_entity.type
_entity.pdbx_description
1 polymer ?
#
loop_
_entity_poly.entity_id
_entity_poly.type
_entity_poly.pdbx_seq_one_letter_code
_entity_poly.pdbx_strand_id
1 'polypeptide(L)' 'MNYLLAQGLRRHGLGKEAHLLELVERQGFREYYDPLTGKGLGGRGFSWTAALYLALKA' A
#
# COMPACT_ATOMS: atom_id res chain seq x y z
N MET A 1 5.94 -1.82 -4.41
CA MET A 1 7.25 -1.22 -4.04
C MET A 1 7.26 -0.37 -2.77
N ASN A 2 6.35 0.60 -2.58
CA ASN A 2 6.40 1.52 -1.42
C ASN A 2 6.55 0.83 -0.05
N TYR A 3 5.94 -0.34 0.13
CA TYR A 3 6.09 -1.13 1.35
C TYR A 3 7.54 -1.54 1.67
N LEU A 4 8.32 -1.97 0.67
CA LEU A 4 9.71 -2.40 0.88
C LEU A 4 10.60 -1.22 1.27
N LEU A 5 10.41 -0.07 0.64
CA LEU A 5 11.07 1.18 1.02
C LEU A 5 10.69 1.60 2.44
N ALA A 6 9.41 1.57 2.78
CA ALA A 6 8.92 1.90 4.11
C ALA A 6 9.50 0.96 5.19
N GLN A 7 9.62 -0.34 4.89
CA GLN A 7 10.29 -1.29 5.78
C GLN A 7 11.77 -0.96 5.98
N GLY A 8 12.49 -0.62 4.90
CA GLY A 8 13.88 -0.16 5.00
C GLY A 8 14.02 1.09 5.87
N LEU A 9 13.21 2.12 5.60
CA LEU A 9 13.21 3.36 6.38
C LEU A 9 12.89 3.13 7.86
N ARG A 10 11.90 2.26 8.16
CA ARG A 10 11.59 1.88 9.55
C ARG A 10 12.77 1.25 10.27
N ARG A 11 13.51 0.36 9.61
CA ARG A 11 14.71 -0.28 10.19
C ARG A 11 15.80 0.73 10.55
N HIS A 12 15.79 1.92 9.95
CA HIS A 12 16.72 3.01 10.24
C HIS A 12 16.10 4.15 11.08
N GLY A 13 14.89 3.98 11.63
CA GLY A 13 14.23 5.01 12.44
C GLY A 13 13.66 6.19 11.63
N LEU A 14 13.55 6.06 10.31
CA LEU A 14 13.12 7.11 9.37
C LEU A 14 11.72 6.86 8.79
N GLY A 15 10.96 5.92 9.35
CA GLY A 15 9.68 5.48 8.81
C GLY A 15 8.53 6.46 9.07
N LYS A 16 7.68 6.69 8.06
CA LYS A 16 6.34 7.28 8.22
C LYS A 16 5.26 6.22 8.04
N GLU A 17 4.07 6.52 8.54
CA GLU A 17 2.90 5.64 8.46
C GLU A 17 2.45 5.40 7.02
N ALA A 18 2.01 4.17 6.73
CA ALA A 18 1.63 3.76 5.38
C ALA A 18 0.11 3.87 5.20
N HIS A 19 -0.35 4.76 4.32
CA HIS A 19 -1.77 4.98 3.99
C HIS A 19 -2.39 3.89 3.09
N LEU A 20 -1.82 2.69 3.06
CA LEU A 20 -2.26 1.63 2.14
C LEU A 20 -3.64 1.09 2.51
N LEU A 21 -3.96 0.97 3.80
CA LEU A 21 -5.24 0.43 4.26
C LEU A 21 -6.42 1.27 3.75
N GLU A 22 -6.35 2.59 3.90
CA GLU A 22 -7.38 3.52 3.43
C GLU A 22 -7.55 3.48 1.91
N LEU A 23 -6.45 3.41 1.16
CA LEU A 23 -6.49 3.32 -0.30
C LEU A 23 -7.20 2.04 -0.77
N VAL A 24 -6.87 0.91 -0.14
CA VAL A 24 -7.50 -0.38 -0.44
C VAL A 24 -8.99 -0.36 -0.09
N GLU A 25 -9.37 0.22 1.06
CA GLU A 25 -10.77 0.31 1.48
C GLU A 25 -11.61 1.20 0.55
N ARG A 26 -11.02 2.25 -0.02
CA ARG A 26 -11.71 3.16 -0.93
C ARG A 26 -11.72 2.73 -2.40
N GLN A 27 -10.72 1.98 -2.86
CA GLN A 27 -10.50 1.72 -4.30
C GLN A 27 -10.35 0.24 -4.65
N GLY A 28 -10.41 -0.64 -3.64
CA GLY A 28 -10.20 -2.08 -3.77
C GLY A 28 -8.73 -2.46 -3.97
N PHE A 29 -8.46 -3.75 -4.19
CA PHE A 29 -7.11 -4.25 -4.41
C PHE A 29 -6.61 -3.94 -5.83
N ARG A 30 -5.76 -2.91 -5.94
CA ARG A 30 -5.21 -2.41 -7.20
C ARG A 30 -3.71 -2.60 -7.30
N GLU A 31 -3.18 -2.67 -8.51
CA GLU A 31 -1.75 -2.84 -8.77
C GLU A 31 -0.92 -1.63 -8.29
N TYR A 32 -1.45 -0.42 -8.48
CA TYR A 32 -0.89 0.81 -7.92
C TYR A 32 -1.99 1.87 -7.77
N TYR A 33 -1.68 2.93 -7.03
CA TYR A 33 -2.57 4.06 -6.79
C TYR A 33 -1.92 5.35 -7.28
N ASP A 34 -2.72 6.24 -7.84
CA ASP A 34 -2.30 7.59 -8.18
C ASP A 34 -1.88 8.35 -6.91
N PRO A 35 -0.68 8.96 -6.87
CA PRO A 35 -0.16 9.58 -5.64
C PRO A 35 -0.83 10.91 -5.28
N LEU A 36 -1.52 11.56 -6.22
CA LEU A 36 -2.17 12.85 -6.01
C LEU A 36 -3.64 12.68 -5.60
N THR A 37 -4.31 11.70 -6.19
CA THR A 37 -5.76 11.48 -6.04
C THR A 37 -6.11 10.25 -5.21
N GLY A 38 -5.16 9.32 -5.04
CA GLY A 38 -5.40 8.01 -4.45
C GLY A 38 -6.18 7.05 -5.34
N LYS A 39 -6.46 7.42 -6.61
CA LYS A 39 -7.24 6.59 -7.52
C LYS A 39 -6.55 5.25 -7.79
N GLY A 40 -7.34 4.18 -7.71
CA GLY A 40 -6.91 2.84 -8.05
C GLY A 40 -6.67 2.64 -9.56
N LEU A 41 -5.44 2.27 -9.95
CA LEU A 41 -5.02 2.08 -11.33
C LEU A 41 -4.47 0.66 -11.59
N GLY A 42 -4.14 0.36 -12.85
CA GLY A 42 -3.62 -0.94 -13.26
C GLY A 42 -4.59 -2.11 -13.04
N GLY A 43 -4.06 -3.30 -12.81
CA GLY A 43 -4.83 -4.52 -12.55
C GLY A 43 -5.78 -4.43 -11.34
N ARG A 44 -6.87 -5.20 -11.38
CA ARG A 44 -7.84 -5.39 -10.27
C ARG A 44 -7.59 -6.73 -9.59
N GLY A 45 -7.93 -6.84 -8.31
CA GLY A 45 -7.74 -8.07 -7.54
C GLY A 45 -6.27 -8.42 -7.38
N PHE A 46 -5.39 -7.41 -7.31
CA PHE A 46 -3.95 -7.62 -7.34
C PHE A 46 -3.45 -8.26 -6.04
N SER A 47 -3.02 -9.52 -6.12
CA SER A 47 -2.75 -10.37 -4.94
C SER A 47 -1.67 -9.80 -4.01
N TRP A 48 -0.65 -9.11 -4.54
CA TRP A 48 0.37 -8.49 -3.68
C TRP A 48 -0.24 -7.39 -2.81
N THR A 49 -1.11 -6.55 -3.36
CA THR A 49 -1.81 -5.51 -2.60
C THR A 49 -2.69 -6.11 -1.51
N ALA A 50 -3.36 -7.24 -1.79
CA ALA A 50 -4.13 -7.98 -0.79
C ALA A 50 -3.23 -8.56 0.33
N ALA A 51 -2.09 -9.16 -0.02
CA ALA A 51 -1.13 -9.69 0.95
C ALA A 51 -0.59 -8.59 1.88
N LEU A 52 -0.29 -7.40 1.33
CA LEU A 52 0.13 -6.25 2.14
C LEU A 52 -0.97 -5.74 3.06
N TYR A 53 -2.23 -5.71 2.59
CA TYR A 53 -3.38 -5.33 3.42
C TYR A 53 -3.51 -6.24 4.63
N LEU A 54 -3.40 -7.56 4.43
CA LEU A 54 -3.41 -8.54 5.54
C LEU A 54 -2.25 -8.32 6.50
N ALA A 55 -1.03 -8.11 5.98
CA ALA A 55 0.16 -7.91 6.81
C ALA A 55 0.16 -6.61 7.63
N LEU A 56 -0.58 -5.59 7.19
CA LEU A 56 -0.68 -4.30 7.88
C LEU A 56 -1.89 -4.18 8.81
N LYS A 57 -2.92 -5.03 8.63
CA LYS A 57 -4.12 -5.04 9.46
C LYS A 57 -4.00 -5.94 10.70
N ALA A 58 -3.03 -6.86 10.68
CA ALA A 58 -2.69 -7.73 11.82
C ALA A 58 -1.85 -6.98 12.87
#